data_AF-A0A7R7EJ60-F1
#
_entry.id   AF-A0A7R7EJ60-F1
#
_cell.length_a   1.000
_cell.length_b   1.000
_cell.length_c   1.000
_cell.angle_alpha   90.00
_cell.angle_beta   90.00
_cell.angle_gamma   90.00
#
_symmetry.space_group_name_H-M   'P 1'
#
loop_
_entity.id
_entity.type
_entity.pdbx_description
1 polymer ?
#
loop_
_entity_poly.entity_id
_entity_poly.type
_entity_poly.pdbx_seq_one_letter_code
_entity_poly.pdbx_strand_id
1 'polypeptide(L)'
;MAKISLGVKPAIFPSPVLLIGTYNDDGSVDVMTVAWAGMAASDLTEVYILENHRTTENIRKRKAFTLAIATVETMAQSDYFGIVSGAKDPQKFEKSGFHAVKSEYVDAPVIEEYPLTIECELEEETSAPEEARILGKIKNVLVDEKMLGDNGKMDVSKLHAIVWDNFQAGYYAVGEKVGQSFVEGKKISSLNKLADWSEDADKKEDTSSACSSACGAATLEEEKKEAPSACGSACGAAN
;
A
#
# COMPACT_ATOMS: atom_id res chain seq x y z
N MET A 1 -27.70 -26.04 -12.80
CA MET A 1 -26.83 -25.81 -13.97
C MET A 1 -25.49 -26.49 -13.74
N ALA A 2 -24.81 -26.98 -14.79
CA ALA A 2 -23.51 -27.64 -14.68
C ALA A 2 -22.35 -26.63 -14.75
N LYS A 3 -21.22 -26.95 -14.10
CA LYS A 3 -19.97 -26.16 -14.21
C LYS A 3 -19.29 -26.44 -15.56
N ILE A 4 -18.63 -25.44 -16.12
CA ILE A 4 -17.84 -25.54 -17.37
C ILE A 4 -16.37 -25.27 -17.03
N SER A 5 -15.46 -26.05 -17.62
CA SER A 5 -14.01 -25.84 -17.47
C SER A 5 -13.54 -24.69 -18.36
N LEU A 6 -12.79 -23.74 -17.77
CA LEU A 6 -12.18 -22.61 -18.48
C LEU A 6 -10.66 -22.77 -18.69
N GLY A 7 -10.06 -23.87 -18.21
CA GLY A 7 -8.61 -24.09 -18.25
C GLY A 7 -7.81 -23.22 -17.27
N VAL A 8 -6.50 -23.12 -17.49
CA VAL A 8 -5.58 -22.29 -16.69
C VAL A 8 -5.69 -20.84 -17.14
N LYS A 9 -6.23 -19.97 -16.29
CA LYS A 9 -6.39 -18.53 -16.52
C LYS A 9 -6.24 -17.73 -15.23
N PRO A 10 -5.74 -16.48 -15.28
CA PRO A 10 -5.94 -15.56 -14.16
C PRO A 10 -7.44 -15.32 -14.00
N ALA A 11 -8.00 -15.77 -12.87
CA ALA A 11 -9.44 -15.85 -12.66
C ALA A 11 -9.88 -15.26 -11.31
N ILE A 12 -8.97 -14.60 -10.60
CA ILE A 12 -9.32 -13.83 -9.39
C ILE A 12 -10.04 -12.57 -9.85
N PHE A 13 -11.20 -12.32 -9.26
CA PHE A 13 -11.98 -11.11 -9.45
C PHE A 13 -12.61 -10.69 -8.11
N PRO A 14 -12.57 -9.40 -7.74
CA PRO A 14 -11.93 -8.30 -8.47
C PRO A 14 -10.41 -8.27 -8.34
N SER A 15 -9.72 -7.70 -9.35
CA SER A 15 -8.35 -7.19 -9.19
C SER A 15 -8.39 -5.70 -8.85
N PRO A 16 -7.54 -5.20 -7.94
CA PRO A 16 -7.46 -3.77 -7.69
C PRO A 16 -6.89 -3.04 -8.92
N VAL A 17 -7.08 -1.72 -8.97
CA VAL A 17 -6.40 -0.84 -9.91
C VAL A 17 -5.57 0.14 -9.10
N LEU A 18 -4.29 -0.18 -8.93
CA LEU A 18 -3.37 0.63 -8.14
C LEU A 18 -2.40 1.39 -9.06
N LEU A 19 -1.95 2.54 -8.59
CA LEU A 19 -0.96 3.37 -9.25
C LEU A 19 0.30 3.41 -8.41
N ILE A 20 1.42 3.03 -9.01
CA ILE A 20 2.72 3.09 -8.36
C ILE A 20 3.38 4.41 -8.71
N GLY A 21 3.57 5.29 -7.74
CA GLY A 21 4.31 6.53 -7.88
C GLY A 21 5.78 6.36 -7.50
N THR A 22 6.70 6.80 -8.36
CA THR A 22 8.15 6.78 -8.11
C THR A 22 8.84 8.02 -8.68
N TYR A 23 10.09 8.25 -8.28
CA TYR A 23 10.95 9.24 -8.92
C TYR A 23 11.99 8.57 -9.82
N ASN A 24 12.23 9.18 -10.98
CA ASN A 24 13.38 8.88 -11.84
C ASN A 24 14.67 9.45 -11.23
N ASP A 25 15.83 9.12 -11.82
CA ASP A 25 17.15 9.60 -11.36
C ASP A 25 17.27 11.13 -11.37
N ASP A 26 16.59 11.81 -12.29
CA ASP A 26 16.56 13.27 -12.41
C ASP A 26 15.52 13.95 -11.49
N GLY A 27 14.78 13.16 -10.70
CA GLY A 27 13.72 13.64 -9.80
C GLY A 27 12.36 13.86 -10.48
N SER A 28 12.23 13.60 -11.79
CA SER A 28 10.92 13.61 -12.45
C SER A 28 10.05 12.44 -11.98
N VAL A 29 8.73 12.61 -12.05
CA VAL A 29 7.74 11.61 -11.60
C VAL A 29 7.51 10.54 -12.66
N ASP A 30 7.50 9.28 -12.26
CA ASP A 30 6.96 8.16 -13.04
C ASP A 30 5.81 7.50 -12.28
N VAL A 31 4.72 7.23 -13.01
CA VAL A 31 3.52 6.57 -12.48
C VAL A 31 3.15 5.40 -13.39
N MET A 32 2.96 4.20 -12.84
CA MET A 32 2.43 3.07 -13.60
C MET A 32 1.21 2.46 -12.94
N THR A 33 0.35 1.84 -13.74
CA THR A 33 -0.81 1.09 -13.22
C THR A 33 -0.46 -0.37 -13.01
N VAL A 34 -0.93 -0.93 -11.90
CA VAL A 34 -0.73 -2.34 -11.54
C VAL A 34 -2.03 -2.95 -11.00
N ALA A 35 -2.34 -4.15 -11.48
CA ALA A 35 -3.50 -4.93 -11.02
C ALA A 35 -3.09 -6.16 -10.17
N TRP A 36 -1.83 -6.59 -10.28
CA TRP A 36 -1.30 -7.73 -9.53
C TRP A 36 -0.61 -7.23 -8.27
N ALA A 37 -1.44 -6.85 -7.30
CA ALA A 37 -1.00 -6.27 -6.04
C ALA A 37 -2.00 -6.57 -4.92
N GLY A 38 -1.56 -6.47 -3.67
CA GLY A 38 -2.40 -6.63 -2.49
C GLY A 38 -1.66 -6.41 -1.18
N MET A 39 -2.34 -6.70 -0.07
CA MET A 39 -1.74 -6.75 1.26
C MET A 39 -1.10 -8.11 1.50
N ALA A 40 0.17 -8.13 1.91
CA ALA A 40 0.89 -9.33 2.34
C ALA A 40 0.83 -9.54 3.86
N ALA A 41 0.76 -8.45 4.63
CA ALA A 41 0.56 -8.44 6.07
C ALA A 41 -0.15 -7.15 6.50
N SER A 42 -0.37 -6.94 7.80
CA SER A 42 -1.03 -5.73 8.32
C SER A 42 -0.32 -4.42 7.92
N ASP A 43 0.99 -4.47 7.69
CA ASP A 43 1.83 -3.32 7.35
C ASP A 43 2.75 -3.59 6.14
N LEU A 44 2.43 -4.62 5.35
CA LEU A 44 3.18 -4.97 4.14
C LEU A 44 2.25 -5.06 2.94
N THR A 45 2.66 -4.38 1.87
CA THR A 45 2.07 -4.51 0.51
C THR A 45 2.94 -5.44 -0.32
N GLU A 46 2.33 -6.11 -1.29
CA GLU A 46 3.03 -6.93 -2.28
C GLU A 46 2.55 -6.56 -3.67
N VAL A 47 3.50 -6.39 -4.60
CA VAL A 47 3.26 -5.98 -5.97
C VAL A 47 4.12 -6.81 -6.91
N TYR A 48 3.55 -7.25 -8.02
CA TYR A 48 4.27 -7.96 -9.08
C TYR A 48 4.40 -7.04 -10.30
N ILE A 49 5.64 -6.78 -10.73
CA ILE A 49 5.96 -5.83 -11.80
C ILE A 49 6.96 -6.47 -12.75
N LEU A 50 6.81 -6.25 -14.06
CA LEU A 50 7.80 -6.71 -15.03
C LEU A 50 9.18 -6.07 -14.79
N GLU A 51 10.24 -6.86 -14.95
CA GLU A 51 11.63 -6.45 -14.67
C GLU A 51 12.11 -5.28 -15.54
N ASN A 52 11.59 -5.17 -16.77
CA ASN A 52 12.00 -4.15 -17.74
C ASN A 52 11.28 -2.80 -17.59
N HIS A 53 10.43 -2.63 -16.58
CA HIS A 53 9.71 -1.37 -16.35
C HIS A 53 10.59 -0.32 -15.65
N ARG A 54 10.39 0.94 -16.04
CA ARG A 54 11.03 2.10 -15.38
C ARG A 54 10.76 2.11 -13.88
N THR A 55 9.52 1.83 -13.48
CA THR A 55 9.10 1.79 -12.08
C THR A 55 9.88 0.74 -11.28
N THR A 56 10.13 -0.46 -11.83
CA THR A 56 10.95 -1.49 -11.17
C THR A 56 12.38 -1.00 -10.92
N GLU A 57 12.98 -0.36 -11.93
CA GLU A 57 14.29 0.26 -11.81
C GLU A 57 14.31 1.36 -10.73
N ASN A 58 13.30 2.23 -10.73
CA ASN A 58 13.18 3.33 -9.77
C ASN A 58 13.03 2.80 -8.34
N ILE A 59 12.16 1.82 -8.09
CA ILE A 59 12.00 1.19 -6.77
C ILE A 59 13.32 0.59 -6.30
N ARG A 60 14.03 -0.13 -7.18
CA ARG A 60 15.30 -0.76 -6.82
C ARG A 60 16.37 0.26 -6.43
N LYS A 61 16.42 1.40 -7.10
CA LYS A 61 17.39 2.48 -6.84
C LYS A 61 17.02 3.34 -5.63
N ARG A 62 15.76 3.78 -5.56
CA ARG A 62 15.26 4.76 -4.59
C ARG A 62 14.73 4.13 -3.32
N LYS A 63 14.44 2.82 -3.34
CA LYS A 63 13.93 2.03 -2.20
C LYS A 63 12.62 2.59 -1.62
N ALA A 64 11.84 3.30 -2.41
CA ALA A 64 10.61 3.94 -2.02
C ALA A 64 9.61 4.00 -3.19
N PHE A 65 8.33 3.93 -2.87
CA PHE A 65 7.22 4.11 -3.80
C PHE A 65 5.93 4.47 -3.05
N THR A 66 4.95 4.99 -3.78
CA THR A 66 3.58 5.14 -3.28
C THR A 66 2.64 4.22 -4.05
N LEU A 67 1.55 3.77 -3.40
CA LEU A 67 0.42 3.11 -4.04
C LEU A 67 -0.83 3.96 -3.88
N ALA A 68 -1.39 4.44 -4.98
CA ALA A 68 -2.68 5.12 -4.99
C ALA A 68 -3.78 4.22 -5.56
N ILE A 69 -5.03 4.43 -5.14
CA ILE A 69 -6.19 3.66 -5.63
C ILE A 69 -6.90 4.43 -6.74
N ALA A 70 -7.08 3.82 -7.91
CA ALA A 70 -7.84 4.43 -8.98
C ALA A 70 -9.33 4.54 -8.65
N THR A 71 -9.94 5.63 -9.12
CA THR A 71 -11.36 5.94 -8.95
C THR A 71 -12.05 6.07 -10.31
N VAL A 72 -13.37 6.22 -10.30
CA VAL A 72 -14.13 6.52 -11.52
C VAL A 72 -13.64 7.84 -12.14
N GLU A 73 -13.32 8.83 -11.31
CA GLU A 73 -12.90 10.17 -11.70
C GLU A 73 -11.50 10.20 -12.32
N THR A 74 -10.61 9.30 -11.90
CA THR A 74 -9.23 9.22 -12.40
C THR A 74 -9.02 8.17 -13.49
N MET A 75 -10.08 7.45 -13.89
CA MET A 75 -10.00 6.24 -14.73
C MET A 75 -9.19 6.43 -16.01
N ALA A 76 -9.39 7.53 -16.75
CA ALA A 76 -8.72 7.77 -18.02
C ALA A 76 -7.20 7.91 -17.85
N GLN A 77 -6.77 8.66 -16.82
CA GLN A 77 -5.36 8.82 -16.49
C GLN A 77 -4.76 7.53 -15.93
N SER A 78 -5.51 6.81 -15.09
CA SER A 78 -5.09 5.50 -14.59
C SER A 78 -4.89 4.51 -15.74
N ASP A 79 -5.77 4.47 -16.74
CA ASP A 79 -5.56 3.61 -17.91
C ASP A 79 -4.36 4.08 -18.76
N TYR A 80 -4.22 5.40 -18.96
CA TYR A 80 -3.09 6.00 -19.66
C TYR A 80 -1.74 5.62 -19.05
N PHE A 81 -1.63 5.62 -17.72
CA PHE A 81 -0.42 5.18 -17.00
C PHE A 81 -0.14 3.67 -17.14
N GLY A 82 -1.15 2.87 -17.46
CA GLY A 82 -1.01 1.43 -17.72
C GLY A 82 -0.57 1.10 -19.14
N ILE A 83 -0.91 1.94 -20.13
CA ILE A 83 -0.63 1.67 -21.55
C ILE A 83 0.60 2.44 -22.10
N VAL A 84 1.02 3.53 -21.45
CA VAL A 84 2.20 4.31 -21.84
C VAL A 84 3.37 4.04 -20.90
N SER A 85 4.50 3.62 -21.45
CA SER A 85 5.73 3.43 -20.69
C SER A 85 6.49 4.75 -20.53
N GLY A 86 6.84 5.10 -19.28
CA GLY A 86 7.69 6.27 -19.00
C GLY A 86 9.10 6.15 -19.56
N ALA A 87 9.57 4.92 -19.84
CA ALA A 87 10.83 4.70 -20.55
C ALA A 87 10.79 5.14 -22.02
N LYS A 88 9.61 5.17 -22.64
CA LYS A 88 9.42 5.60 -24.04
C LYS A 88 8.94 7.04 -24.16
N ASP A 89 8.16 7.52 -23.18
CA ASP A 89 7.66 8.89 -23.13
C ASP A 89 7.95 9.51 -21.74
N PRO A 90 9.10 10.18 -21.57
CA PRO A 90 9.48 10.78 -20.29
C PRO A 90 8.50 11.85 -19.77
N GLN A 91 7.68 12.43 -20.67
CA GLN A 91 6.69 13.46 -20.32
C GLN A 91 5.31 12.85 -19.99
N LYS A 92 5.21 11.52 -19.84
CA LYS A 92 3.95 10.83 -19.56
C LYS A 92 3.20 11.45 -18.37
N PHE A 93 3.89 11.72 -17.27
CA PHE A 93 3.23 12.31 -16.10
C PHE A 93 2.68 13.71 -16.40
N GLU A 94 3.49 14.60 -16.99
CA GLU A 94 3.07 15.96 -17.37
C GLU A 94 1.86 15.96 -18.32
N LYS A 95 1.84 15.05 -19.31
CA LYS A 95 0.75 14.91 -20.30
C LYS A 95 -0.57 14.46 -19.68
N SER A 96 -0.55 13.82 -18.52
CA SER A 96 -1.77 13.42 -17.82
C SER A 96 -2.54 14.61 -17.21
N GLY A 97 -1.84 15.74 -17.00
CA GLY A 97 -2.36 16.92 -16.30
C GLY A 97 -2.50 16.75 -14.79
N PHE A 98 -2.00 15.64 -14.22
CA PHE A 98 -1.99 15.40 -12.78
C PHE A 98 -0.83 16.12 -12.08
N HIS A 99 -0.98 16.29 -10.78
CA HIS A 99 -0.02 16.98 -9.92
C HIS A 99 0.54 16.02 -8.88
N ALA A 100 1.78 16.31 -8.47
CA ALA A 100 2.46 15.50 -7.48
C ALA A 100 3.21 16.38 -6.50
N VAL A 101 3.11 16.01 -5.23
CA VAL A 101 3.93 16.55 -4.14
C VAL A 101 4.86 15.49 -3.61
N LYS A 102 5.94 15.89 -2.96
CA LYS A 102 6.84 14.94 -2.31
C LYS A 102 6.19 14.42 -1.04
N SER A 103 6.24 13.11 -0.83
CA SER A 103 5.90 12.47 0.43
C SER A 103 6.75 13.01 1.60
N GLU A 104 6.15 13.14 2.77
CA GLU A 104 6.88 13.44 4.02
C GLU A 104 7.52 12.19 4.65
N TYR A 105 7.08 10.99 4.25
CA TYR A 105 7.45 9.72 4.88
C TYR A 105 8.40 8.86 4.05
N VAL A 106 8.41 9.01 2.73
CA VAL A 106 9.20 8.18 1.81
C VAL A 106 9.76 9.00 0.65
N ASP A 107 10.80 8.50 -0.03
CA ASP A 107 11.38 9.15 -1.22
C ASP A 107 10.58 8.84 -2.50
N ALA A 108 9.29 9.18 -2.49
CA ALA A 108 8.36 8.95 -3.61
C ALA A 108 7.29 10.06 -3.70
N PRO A 109 6.66 10.25 -4.88
CA PRO A 109 5.62 11.25 -5.06
C PRO A 109 4.26 10.79 -4.53
N VAL A 110 3.51 11.70 -3.92
CA VAL A 110 2.07 11.59 -3.68
C VAL A 110 1.34 12.31 -4.81
N ILE A 111 0.44 11.61 -5.48
CA ILE A 111 -0.30 12.14 -6.63
C ILE A 111 -1.63 12.72 -6.13
N GLU A 112 -1.81 14.03 -6.29
CA GLU A 112 -2.85 14.80 -5.57
C GLU A 112 -4.27 14.45 -5.99
N GLU A 113 -4.48 13.96 -7.21
CA GLU A 113 -5.80 13.60 -7.72
C GLU A 113 -6.32 12.26 -7.18
N TYR A 114 -5.49 11.46 -6.52
CA TYR A 114 -5.93 10.20 -5.91
C TYR A 114 -6.22 10.37 -4.41
N PRO A 115 -7.46 10.12 -3.97
CA PRO A 115 -7.91 10.43 -2.61
C PRO A 115 -7.40 9.47 -1.52
N LEU A 116 -6.71 8.38 -1.90
CA LEU A 116 -6.06 7.47 -0.96
C LEU A 116 -4.70 7.07 -1.52
N THR A 117 -3.65 7.32 -0.76
CA THR A 117 -2.26 6.97 -1.09
C THR A 117 -1.60 6.24 0.07
N ILE A 118 -0.95 5.12 -0.21
CA ILE A 118 -0.16 4.32 0.73
C ILE A 118 1.31 4.60 0.45
N GLU A 119 2.06 5.02 1.45
CA GLU A 119 3.46 5.41 1.32
C GLU A 119 4.36 4.26 1.80
N CYS A 120 5.20 3.73 0.89
CA CYS A 120 5.96 2.50 1.12
C CYS A 120 7.47 2.68 0.97
N GLU A 121 8.22 2.02 1.84
CA GLU A 121 9.65 1.72 1.64
C GLU A 121 9.79 0.29 1.11
N LEU A 122 10.81 0.04 0.27
CA LEU A 122 11.11 -1.32 -0.18
C LEU A 122 11.65 -2.15 0.99
N GLU A 123 10.90 -3.18 1.38
CA GLU A 123 11.29 -4.16 2.41
C GLU A 123 12.11 -5.29 1.79
N GLU A 124 11.56 -5.90 0.74
CA GLU A 124 12.16 -7.05 0.06
C GLU A 124 11.87 -6.98 -1.44
N GLU A 125 12.82 -7.42 -2.24
CA GLU A 125 12.66 -7.68 -3.67
C GLU A 125 13.06 -9.11 -3.97
N THR A 126 12.17 -9.88 -4.59
CA THR A 126 12.49 -11.19 -5.16
C THR A 126 12.41 -11.10 -6.69
N SER A 127 13.55 -11.12 -7.36
CA SER A 127 13.61 -11.08 -8.83
C SER A 127 13.49 -12.47 -9.45
N ALA A 128 12.62 -12.59 -10.45
CA ALA A 128 12.62 -13.65 -11.44
C ALA A 128 13.04 -13.07 -12.82
N PRO A 129 13.34 -13.89 -13.84
CA PRO A 129 13.82 -13.38 -15.13
C PRO A 129 12.88 -12.38 -15.83
N GLU A 130 11.57 -12.45 -15.59
CA GLU A 130 10.56 -11.62 -16.26
C GLU A 130 9.84 -10.66 -15.31
N GLU A 131 9.69 -11.03 -14.04
CA GLU A 131 8.89 -10.33 -13.05
C GLU A 131 9.66 -10.18 -11.72
N ALA A 132 9.53 -9.02 -11.10
CA ALA A 132 9.96 -8.73 -9.76
C ALA A 132 8.75 -8.78 -8.82
N ARG A 133 8.91 -9.50 -7.71
CA ARG A 133 8.03 -9.39 -6.54
C ARG A 133 8.60 -8.30 -5.64
N ILE A 134 7.81 -7.25 -5.41
CA ILE A 134 8.15 -6.11 -4.57
C ILE A 134 7.32 -6.20 -3.29
N LEU A 135 8.00 -6.30 -2.14
CA LEU A 135 7.37 -6.20 -0.83
C LEU A 135 7.62 -4.79 -0.28
N GLY A 136 6.56 -4.03 -0.03
CA GLY A 136 6.64 -2.67 0.49
C GLY A 136 6.18 -2.55 1.93
N LYS A 137 7.02 -1.99 2.80
CA LYS A 137 6.68 -1.63 4.18
C LYS A 137 5.88 -0.33 4.19
N ILE A 138 4.66 -0.40 4.70
CA ILE A 138 3.80 0.78 4.84
C ILE A 138 4.39 1.68 5.93
N LYS A 139 4.71 2.91 5.56
CA LYS A 139 5.20 3.96 6.46
C LYS A 139 4.09 4.91 6.88
N ASN A 140 3.15 5.15 5.98
CA ASN A 140 1.99 6.00 6.22
C ASN A 140 0.87 5.71 5.21
N VAL A 141 -0.35 6.12 5.53
CA VAL A 141 -1.50 6.13 4.62
C VAL A 141 -2.15 7.49 4.66
N LEU A 142 -2.26 8.13 3.50
CA LEU A 142 -2.92 9.41 3.30
C LEU A 142 -4.32 9.16 2.76
N VAL A 143 -5.28 9.92 3.26
CA VAL A 143 -6.64 9.93 2.77
C VAL A 143 -7.18 11.36 2.74
N ASP A 144 -7.88 11.72 1.66
CA ASP A 144 -8.57 13.00 1.57
C ASP A 144 -9.66 13.10 2.65
N GLU A 145 -9.72 14.24 3.34
CA GLU A 145 -10.71 14.47 4.41
C GLU A 145 -12.17 14.22 3.97
N LYS A 146 -12.49 14.52 2.70
CA LYS A 146 -13.82 14.27 2.10
C LYS A 146 -14.23 12.80 2.10
N MET A 147 -13.28 11.88 2.26
CA MET A 147 -13.52 10.45 2.32
C MET A 147 -13.86 9.96 3.73
N LEU A 148 -13.69 10.80 4.75
CA LEU A 148 -14.05 10.44 6.12
C LEU A 148 -15.57 10.48 6.31
N GLY A 149 -16.09 9.51 7.07
CA GLY A 149 -17.45 9.52 7.58
C GLY A 149 -17.60 10.40 8.82
N ASP A 150 -18.82 10.51 9.34
CA ASP A 150 -19.13 11.34 10.51
C ASP A 150 -18.41 10.87 11.80
N ASN A 151 -17.93 9.62 11.82
CA ASN A 151 -17.15 9.06 12.91
C ASN A 151 -15.63 9.32 12.78
N GLY A 152 -15.20 10.13 11.80
CA GLY A 152 -13.79 10.41 11.52
C GLY A 152 -13.02 9.25 10.89
N LYS A 153 -13.67 8.12 10.60
CA LYS A 153 -13.06 6.96 9.96
C LYS A 153 -13.30 6.99 8.46
N MET A 154 -12.41 6.36 7.71
CA MET A 154 -12.54 6.22 6.26
C MET A 154 -13.88 5.57 5.88
N ASP A 155 -14.67 6.26 5.07
CA ASP A 155 -15.88 5.76 4.44
C ASP A 155 -15.58 5.36 2.99
N VAL A 156 -15.30 4.06 2.81
CA VAL A 156 -14.94 3.49 1.51
C VAL A 156 -16.02 3.71 0.44
N SER A 157 -17.28 3.93 0.81
CA SER A 157 -18.34 4.19 -0.17
C SER A 157 -18.15 5.52 -0.90
N LYS A 158 -17.43 6.47 -0.30
CA LYS A 158 -17.10 7.77 -0.92
C LYS A 158 -15.90 7.71 -1.87
N LEU A 159 -15.12 6.63 -1.82
CA LEU A 159 -13.87 6.49 -2.58
C LEU A 159 -14.10 6.35 -4.09
N HIS A 160 -15.25 5.81 -4.49
CA HIS A 160 -15.56 5.50 -5.90
C HIS A 160 -14.45 4.70 -6.60
N ALA A 161 -13.82 3.77 -5.87
CA ALA A 161 -12.74 2.95 -6.39
C ALA A 161 -13.21 2.12 -7.60
N ILE A 162 -12.30 1.89 -8.55
CA ILE A 162 -12.53 0.98 -9.67
C ILE A 162 -11.73 -0.32 -9.50
N VAL A 163 -12.30 -1.41 -10.02
CA VAL A 163 -11.67 -2.73 -10.07
C VAL A 163 -11.55 -3.21 -11.51
N TRP A 164 -10.56 -4.04 -11.78
CA TRP A 164 -10.29 -4.61 -13.10
C TRP A 164 -10.73 -6.07 -13.21
N ASP A 165 -11.26 -6.43 -14.37
CA ASP A 165 -11.72 -7.76 -14.71
C ASP A 165 -10.74 -8.50 -15.64
N ASN A 166 -10.14 -9.57 -15.13
CA ASN A 166 -9.24 -10.46 -15.90
C ASN A 166 -9.93 -11.17 -17.09
N PHE A 167 -11.27 -11.26 -17.10
CA PHE A 167 -12.01 -11.95 -18.16
C PHE A 167 -12.25 -11.07 -19.39
N GLN A 168 -12.65 -9.81 -19.19
CA GLN A 168 -13.03 -8.89 -20.27
C GLN A 168 -12.11 -7.67 -20.40
N ALA A 169 -11.12 -7.53 -19.53
CA ALA A 169 -10.32 -6.31 -19.38
C ALA A 169 -11.18 -5.05 -19.11
N GLY A 170 -12.31 -5.22 -18.43
CA GLY A 170 -13.22 -4.12 -18.07
C GLY A 170 -12.87 -3.49 -16.73
N TYR A 171 -13.17 -2.19 -16.59
CA TYR A 171 -13.21 -1.50 -15.30
C TYR A 171 -14.64 -1.44 -14.77
N TYR A 172 -14.79 -1.71 -13.48
CA TYR A 172 -16.08 -1.67 -12.78
C TYR A 172 -15.95 -0.81 -11.53
N ALA A 173 -16.93 0.05 -11.26
CA ALA A 173 -16.97 0.79 -10.01
C ALA A 173 -17.32 -0.16 -8.85
N VAL A 174 -16.63 0.00 -7.71
CA VAL A 174 -17.03 -0.63 -6.45
C VAL A 174 -18.34 0.02 -5.99
N GLY A 175 -19.35 -0.82 -5.77
CA GLY A 175 -20.71 -0.39 -5.45
C GLY A 175 -21.01 -0.31 -3.96
N GLU A 176 -22.25 -0.63 -3.62
CA GLU A 176 -22.80 -0.50 -2.28
C GLU A 176 -22.17 -1.46 -1.25
N LYS A 177 -22.16 -1.03 0.02
CA LYS A 177 -21.85 -1.92 1.15
C LYS A 177 -23.04 -2.87 1.37
N VAL A 178 -22.85 -4.15 1.06
CA VAL A 178 -23.90 -5.18 1.15
C VAL A 178 -24.00 -5.89 2.50
N GLY A 179 -23.07 -5.64 3.43
CA GLY A 179 -23.06 -6.31 4.73
C GLY A 179 -21.87 -5.92 5.60
N GLN A 180 -21.78 -6.52 6.79
CA GLN A 180 -20.70 -6.28 7.74
C GLN A 180 -19.84 -7.54 7.92
N SER A 181 -18.54 -7.43 7.62
CA SER A 181 -17.57 -8.50 7.82
C SER A 181 -17.49 -8.89 9.30
N PHE A 182 -17.18 -10.16 9.58
CA PHE A 182 -17.16 -10.77 10.92
C PHE A 182 -18.48 -10.73 11.71
N VAL A 183 -19.55 -10.16 11.16
CA VAL A 183 -20.90 -10.11 11.76
C VAL A 183 -21.87 -10.99 11.00
N GLU A 184 -21.93 -10.90 9.67
CA GLU A 184 -22.89 -11.65 8.85
C GLU A 184 -22.81 -13.17 9.07
N GLY A 185 -21.60 -13.70 9.27
CA GLY A 185 -21.39 -15.13 9.57
C GLY A 185 -22.00 -15.59 10.90
N LYS A 186 -22.22 -14.68 11.87
CA LYS A 186 -22.87 -14.98 13.15
C LYS A 186 -24.33 -15.42 12.96
N LYS A 187 -24.96 -15.14 11.81
CA LYS A 187 -26.34 -15.60 11.50
C LYS A 187 -26.44 -17.11 11.26
N ILE A 188 -25.32 -17.77 10.91
CA ILE A 188 -25.29 -19.20 10.57
C ILE A 188 -24.98 -20.06 11.80
N SER A 189 -24.29 -19.49 12.79
CA SER A 189 -23.67 -20.20 13.89
C SER A 189 -24.16 -19.63 15.23
N SER A 190 -24.60 -20.51 16.14
CA SER A 190 -24.96 -20.16 17.53
C SER A 190 -23.76 -19.79 18.42
N LEU A 191 -22.59 -19.49 17.83
CA LEU A 191 -21.35 -19.25 18.57
C LEU A 191 -21.22 -17.78 18.98
N ASN A 192 -21.50 -17.52 20.25
CA ASN A 192 -21.23 -16.25 20.97
C ASN A 192 -19.72 -15.95 21.18
N LYS A 193 -18.80 -16.58 20.45
CA LYS A 193 -17.34 -16.44 20.66
C LYS A 193 -16.54 -16.45 19.34
N LEU A 194 -16.93 -15.64 18.37
CA LEU A 194 -16.05 -15.31 17.25
C LEU A 194 -15.34 -13.98 17.56
N ALA A 195 -14.05 -13.90 17.21
CA ALA A 195 -13.26 -12.69 17.38
C ALA A 195 -13.95 -11.52 16.66
N ASP A 196 -14.22 -10.46 17.40
CA ASP A 196 -14.85 -9.26 16.84
C ASP A 196 -13.77 -8.30 16.37
N TRP A 197 -13.59 -8.25 15.05
CA TRP A 197 -12.54 -7.44 14.43
C TRP A 197 -12.75 -5.94 14.67
N SER A 198 -13.98 -5.49 14.97
CA SER A 198 -14.23 -4.09 15.32
C SER A 198 -13.68 -3.70 16.69
N GLU A 199 -13.69 -4.61 17.67
CA GLU A 199 -13.22 -4.29 19.03
C GLU A 199 -11.68 -4.21 19.14
N ASP A 200 -10.97 -4.98 18.32
CA ASP A 200 -9.50 -5.03 18.33
C ASP A 200 -8.85 -3.88 17.53
N ALA A 201 -9.56 -3.31 16.56
CA ALA A 201 -9.11 -2.13 15.81
C ALA A 201 -9.11 -0.87 16.70
N ASP A 202 -10.18 -0.66 17.48
CA ASP A 202 -10.32 0.51 18.37
C ASP A 202 -9.31 0.49 19.53
N LYS A 203 -8.89 -0.69 20.01
CA LYS A 203 -7.90 -0.81 21.10
C LYS A 203 -6.46 -0.50 20.66
N LYS A 204 -6.16 -0.51 19.35
CA LYS A 204 -4.81 -0.24 18.83
C LYS A 204 -4.57 1.23 18.48
N GLU A 205 -5.62 2.03 18.27
CA GLU A 205 -5.47 3.48 18.03
C GLU A 205 -5.09 4.24 19.32
N ASP A 206 -5.43 3.73 20.50
CA ASP A 206 -5.21 4.43 21.78
C ASP A 206 -3.75 4.46 22.27
N THR A 207 -2.80 3.75 21.64
CA THR A 207 -1.40 3.73 22.08
C THR A 207 -0.48 4.72 21.34
N SER A 208 -1.00 5.48 20.37
CA SER A 208 -0.21 6.48 19.61
C SER A 208 -0.40 7.93 20.08
N SER A 209 -1.33 8.22 20.99
CA SER A 209 -1.60 9.60 21.45
C SER A 209 -0.76 10.08 22.65
N ALA A 210 0.13 9.25 23.19
CA ALA A 210 0.97 9.59 24.34
C ALA A 210 2.19 10.50 24.01
N CYS A 211 2.17 11.23 22.90
CA CYS A 211 3.19 12.24 22.56
C CYS A 211 2.55 13.62 22.36
N SER A 212 1.84 14.12 23.37
CA SER A 212 1.38 15.52 23.38
C SER A 212 1.16 16.07 24.80
N SER A 213 2.07 15.83 25.73
CA SER A 213 2.12 16.64 26.96
C SER A 213 3.43 16.46 27.73
N ALA A 214 4.49 17.12 27.27
CA ALA A 214 5.61 17.51 28.13
C ALA A 214 6.44 18.62 27.48
N CYS A 215 5.81 19.78 27.22
CA CYS A 215 6.55 21.03 27.16
C CYS A 215 6.54 21.60 28.59
N GLY A 216 7.72 21.66 29.23
CA GLY A 216 7.84 22.13 30.61
C GLY A 216 9.26 21.95 31.18
N ALA A 217 10.15 22.85 30.78
CA ALA A 217 11.42 23.26 31.38
C ALA A 217 12.01 22.47 32.58
N ALA A 218 13.25 21.98 32.43
CA ALA A 218 14.34 22.20 33.39
C ALA A 218 15.69 21.71 32.83
N THR A 219 16.74 22.45 33.17
CA THR A 219 18.13 22.42 32.72
C THR A 219 18.98 21.29 33.33
N LEU A 220 19.99 20.86 32.56
CA LEU A 220 21.36 20.40 32.92
C LEU A 220 21.58 19.63 34.24
N GLU A 221 22.08 18.39 34.17
CA GLU A 221 23.46 18.02 34.53
C GLU A 221 23.76 16.53 34.24
N GLU A 222 25.03 16.25 33.95
CA GLU A 222 25.62 14.94 33.65
C GLU A 222 25.65 14.03 34.89
N GLU A 223 25.51 12.71 34.71
CA GLU A 223 26.29 11.76 35.52
C GLU A 223 26.47 10.40 34.80
N LYS A 224 27.74 10.01 34.65
CA LYS A 224 28.24 8.71 34.21
C LYS A 224 27.85 7.61 35.20
N LYS A 225 27.60 6.39 34.70
CA LYS A 225 27.97 5.18 35.45
C LYS A 225 28.28 3.97 34.55
N GLU A 226 29.28 3.24 35.00
CA GLU A 226 30.13 2.25 34.33
C GLU A 226 29.43 0.92 33.99
N ALA A 227 30.00 0.24 32.99
CA ALA A 227 29.80 -1.19 32.73
C ALA A 227 30.75 -2.05 33.59
N PRO A 228 30.38 -3.29 33.96
CA PRO A 228 31.35 -4.28 34.41
C PRO A 228 31.65 -5.34 33.34
N SER A 229 32.87 -5.82 33.44
CA SER A 229 33.61 -6.72 32.57
C SER A 229 33.37 -8.22 32.78
N ALA A 230 33.48 -8.95 31.66
CA ALA A 230 33.90 -10.33 31.41
C ALA A 230 34.29 -11.31 32.55
N CYS A 231 33.82 -12.56 32.40
CA CYS A 231 34.52 -13.85 32.57
C CYS A 231 33.54 -14.95 32.10
N GLY A 232 33.82 -15.99 31.32
CA GLY A 232 35.02 -16.54 30.69
C GLY A 232 34.68 -17.97 30.19
N SER A 233 35.03 -18.24 28.93
CA SER A 233 35.46 -19.52 28.34
C SER A 233 34.67 -20.85 28.44
N ALA A 234 34.27 -21.30 27.24
CA ALA A 234 34.66 -22.55 26.55
C ALA A 234 34.15 -23.94 27.00
N CYS A 235 33.43 -24.60 26.08
CA CYS A 235 33.49 -26.02 25.64
C CYS A 235 32.29 -26.24 24.70
N GLY A 236 32.32 -26.88 23.53
CA GLY A 236 33.31 -27.67 22.79
C GLY A 236 32.59 -28.19 21.51
N ALA A 237 33.37 -28.48 20.47
CA ALA A 237 32.92 -28.83 19.11
C ALA A 237 32.42 -30.28 18.93
N ALA A 238 32.09 -30.60 17.66
CA ALA A 238 31.74 -31.89 17.01
C ALA A 238 30.23 -32.08 16.80
N ASN A 239 29.69 -32.30 15.60
CA ASN A 239 30.19 -32.58 14.24
C ASN A 239 29.28 -31.89 13.21
#